data_AF-A0A1C3H778-F1
#
_entry.id   AF-A0A1C3H778-F1
#
_cell.length_a   1.000
_cell.length_b   1.000
_cell.length_c   1.000
_cell.angle_alpha   90.00
_cell.angle_beta   90.00
_cell.angle_gamma   90.00
#
_symmetry.space_group_name_H-M   'P 1'
#
loop_
_entity.id
_entity.type
_entity.pdbx_description
1 polymer ?
#
loop_
_entity_poly.entity_id
_entity_poly.type
_entity_poly.pdbx_seq_one_letter_code
_entity_poly.pdbx_strand_id
1 'polypeptide(L)'
;MPANAIYTYKGTAFNNIPSNDAALTYTIDYGKRRGFGEIAAAGEHGKITLEEAPIRYYPELIGVTSAYGVKDGVAKGSVDSIYRLGIAGENAEEIIGYAGYNPLPAGDVLNFIGTR
;
A
#
# COMPACT_ATOMS: atom_id res chain seq x y z
N MET A 1 10.14 9.85 11.18
CA MET A 1 9.08 8.87 11.51
C MET A 1 8.72 9.00 12.99
N PRO A 2 7.43 8.96 13.34
CA PRO A 2 6.96 8.89 14.73
C PRO A 2 7.56 7.71 15.50
N ALA A 3 7.76 7.88 16.81
CA ALA A 3 8.35 6.83 17.65
C ALA A 3 7.30 5.83 18.17
N ASN A 4 6.18 6.33 18.72
CA ASN A 4 5.11 5.53 19.32
C ASN A 4 3.75 6.13 18.96
N ALA A 5 3.25 5.78 17.79
CA ALA A 5 1.94 6.21 17.31
C ALA A 5 1.30 5.11 16.47
N ILE A 6 -0.03 5.10 16.41
CA ILE A 6 -0.80 4.29 15.47
C ILE A 6 -1.52 5.25 14.55
N TYR A 7 -1.21 5.23 13.26
CA TYR A 7 -1.89 6.05 12.25
C TYR A 7 -2.64 5.15 11.28
N THR A 8 -3.86 5.58 10.94
CA THR A 8 -4.67 4.98 9.88
C THR A 8 -4.74 5.98 8.74
N TYR A 9 -4.23 5.56 7.59
CA TYR A 9 -4.27 6.28 6.33
C TYR A 9 -5.51 5.85 5.56
N LYS A 10 -6.23 6.82 5.00
CA LYS A 10 -7.34 6.60 4.08
C LYS A 10 -7.02 7.26 2.75
N GLY A 11 -7.46 6.65 1.67
CA GLY A 11 -7.32 7.24 0.35
C GLY A 11 -7.87 6.35 -0.73
N THR A 12 -7.20 6.34 -1.88
CA THR A 12 -7.71 5.71 -3.09
C THR A 12 -6.62 4.85 -3.73
N ALA A 13 -7.01 3.66 -4.15
CA ALA A 13 -6.28 2.83 -5.08
C ALA A 13 -6.90 2.96 -6.48
N PHE A 14 -6.08 3.08 -7.52
CA PHE A 14 -6.51 3.42 -8.87
C PHE A 14 -5.53 2.89 -9.92
N ASN A 15 -6.01 2.74 -11.15
CA ASN A 15 -5.20 2.51 -12.34
C ASN A 15 -5.77 3.32 -13.52
N ASN A 16 -5.48 2.93 -14.76
CA ASN A 16 -6.02 3.60 -15.95
C ASN A 16 -7.49 3.25 -16.27
N ILE A 17 -8.14 2.43 -15.44
CA ILE A 17 -9.54 2.00 -15.58
C ILE A 17 -10.35 2.60 -14.42
N PRO A 18 -11.13 3.67 -14.63
CA PRO A 18 -11.81 4.37 -13.53
C PRO A 18 -12.79 3.52 -12.71
N SER A 19 -13.35 2.45 -13.29
CA SER A 19 -14.22 1.53 -12.54
C SER A 19 -13.48 0.71 -11.49
N ASN A 20 -12.15 0.70 -11.52
CA ASN A 20 -11.29 0.00 -10.57
C ASN A 20 -10.87 0.90 -9.40
N ASP A 21 -11.27 2.18 -9.39
CA ASP A 21 -11.00 3.08 -8.29
C ASP A 21 -11.65 2.53 -7.00
N ALA A 22 -10.82 2.28 -5.99
CA ALA A 22 -11.21 1.62 -4.76
C ALA A 22 -10.73 2.40 -3.53
N ALA A 23 -11.47 2.33 -2.44
CA ALA A 23 -11.03 2.91 -1.17
C ALA A 23 -9.83 2.14 -0.60
N LEU A 24 -8.79 2.85 -0.18
CA LEU A 24 -7.67 2.34 0.60
C LEU A 24 -7.89 2.63 2.08
N THR A 25 -7.63 1.66 2.95
CA THR A 25 -7.40 1.87 4.38
C THR A 25 -6.15 1.10 4.82
N TYR A 26 -5.17 1.79 5.40
CA TYR A 26 -3.92 1.17 5.87
C TYR A 26 -3.54 1.70 7.24
N THR A 27 -3.17 0.83 8.17
CA THR A 27 -2.76 1.20 9.53
C THR A 27 -1.30 0.86 9.75
N ILE A 28 -0.55 1.80 10.32
CA ILE A 28 0.83 1.61 10.75
C ILE A 28 0.91 1.78 12.26
N ASP A 29 1.40 0.76 12.95
CA ASP A 29 1.86 0.83 14.33
C ASP A 29 3.35 1.16 14.31
N TYR A 30 3.69 2.43 14.55
CA TYR A 30 5.08 2.91 14.55
C TYR A 30 5.89 2.38 15.73
N GLY A 31 5.24 2.09 16.85
CA GLY A 31 5.91 1.48 18.02
C GLY A 31 6.37 0.06 17.71
N LYS A 32 5.57 -0.71 16.95
CA LYS A 32 5.95 -2.06 16.48
C LYS A 32 6.71 -2.07 15.15
N ARG A 33 6.69 -0.95 14.41
CA ARG A 33 7.19 -0.84 13.03
C ARG A 33 6.55 -1.89 12.11
N ARG A 34 5.23 -2.02 12.18
CA ARG A 34 4.46 -2.94 11.33
C ARG A 34 3.21 -2.24 10.81
N GLY A 35 2.81 -2.59 9.59
CA GLY A 35 1.61 -2.04 8.98
C GLY A 35 0.82 -3.11 8.23
N PHE A 36 -0.49 -2.89 8.12
CA PHE A 36 -1.44 -3.76 7.43
C PHE A 36 -2.61 -2.92 6.90
N GLY A 37 -3.38 -3.45 5.96
CA GLY A 37 -4.55 -2.74 5.47
C GLY A 37 -5.36 -3.53 4.45
N GLU A 38 -6.19 -2.80 3.73
CA GLU A 38 -7.00 -3.34 2.65
C GLU A 38 -7.30 -2.29 1.59
N ILE A 39 -7.52 -2.78 0.39
CA ILE A 39 -8.13 -2.05 -0.73
C ILE A 39 -9.50 -2.68 -0.94
N ALA A 40 -10.55 -1.85 -0.92
CA ALA A 40 -11.92 -2.30 -1.08
C ALA A 40 -12.16 -2.98 -2.44
N ALA A 41 -13.25 -3.73 -2.57
CA ALA A 41 -13.68 -4.25 -3.88
C ALA A 41 -14.14 -3.09 -4.77
N ALA A 42 -13.82 -3.15 -6.06
CA ALA A 42 -14.24 -2.19 -7.07
C ALA A 42 -14.26 -2.85 -8.46
N GLY A 43 -15.19 -2.42 -9.32
CA GLY A 43 -15.37 -3.01 -10.65
C GLY A 43 -15.58 -4.52 -10.58
N GLU A 44 -14.79 -5.27 -11.34
CA GLU A 44 -14.79 -6.74 -11.35
C GLU A 44 -13.83 -7.34 -10.30
N HIS A 45 -13.10 -6.50 -9.57
CA HIS A 45 -12.07 -6.94 -8.64
C HIS A 45 -12.62 -7.06 -7.21
N GLY A 46 -12.32 -8.21 -6.60
CA GLY A 46 -12.57 -8.42 -5.17
C GLY A 46 -11.66 -7.57 -4.28
N LYS A 47 -11.98 -7.55 -2.99
CA LYS A 47 -11.16 -6.91 -1.96
C LYS A 47 -9.74 -7.47 -1.95
N ILE A 48 -8.73 -6.60 -1.84
CA ILE A 48 -7.34 -6.98 -1.58
C ILE A 48 -7.02 -6.73 -0.11
N THR A 49 -6.55 -7.75 0.59
CA THR A 49 -5.95 -7.62 1.92
C THR A 49 -4.45 -7.40 1.78
N LEU A 50 -3.95 -6.29 2.32
CA LEU A 50 -2.52 -6.00 2.45
C LEU A 50 -2.06 -6.55 3.80
N GLU A 51 -1.49 -7.76 3.79
CA GLU A 51 -1.12 -8.47 5.01
C GLU A 51 -0.06 -7.70 5.81
N GLU A 52 -0.01 -7.99 7.11
CA GLU A 52 0.88 -7.29 8.04
C GLU A 52 2.36 -7.49 7.70
N ALA A 53 3.07 -6.40 7.41
CA ALA A 53 4.47 -6.42 7.00
C ALA A 53 5.33 -5.46 7.83
N PRO A 54 6.65 -5.73 7.96
CA PRO A 54 7.56 -4.85 8.69
C PRO A 54 7.83 -3.54 7.93
N ILE A 55 7.94 -2.43 8.66
CA ILE A 55 8.36 -1.12 8.16
C ILE A 55 9.86 -0.95 8.33
N ARG A 56 10.59 -0.83 7.22
CA ARG A 56 12.06 -0.62 7.22
C ARG A 56 12.46 0.45 6.22
N TYR A 57 13.67 0.98 6.37
CA TYR A 57 14.27 1.79 5.32
C TYR A 57 14.73 0.88 4.19
N TYR A 58 14.39 1.24 2.96
CA TYR A 58 14.81 0.53 1.77
C TYR A 58 15.39 1.53 0.76
N PRO A 59 16.55 1.23 0.15
CA PRO A 59 16.94 1.88 -1.08
C PRO A 59 15.97 1.47 -2.19
N GLU A 60 15.60 2.41 -3.06
CA GLU A 60 14.79 2.16 -4.27
C GLU A 60 13.51 1.36 -3.96
N LEU A 61 12.73 1.86 -2.99
CA LEU A 61 11.49 1.23 -2.54
C LEU A 61 10.37 1.38 -3.58
N ILE A 62 10.22 2.60 -4.09
CA ILE A 62 9.23 2.97 -5.12
C ILE A 62 9.99 3.60 -6.28
N GLY A 63 10.15 2.85 -7.38
CA GLY A 63 11.06 3.24 -8.46
C GLY A 63 12.48 3.46 -7.93
N VAL A 64 13.08 4.60 -8.24
CA VAL A 64 14.41 5.00 -7.74
C VAL A 64 14.37 5.68 -6.36
N THR A 65 13.19 5.84 -5.76
CA THR A 65 13.02 6.59 -4.51
C THR A 65 13.31 5.70 -3.31
N SER A 66 14.24 6.14 -2.45
CA SER A 66 14.51 5.48 -1.16
C SER A 66 13.59 6.04 -0.08
N ALA A 67 13.00 5.17 0.75
CA ALA A 67 12.07 5.58 1.80
C ALA A 67 11.94 4.51 2.89
N TYR A 68 11.28 4.87 3.99
CA TYR A 68 10.73 3.89 4.94
C TYR A 68 9.42 3.32 4.41
N GLY A 69 9.20 2.02 4.60
CA GLY A 69 7.93 1.38 4.22
C GLY A 69 8.03 -0.14 4.08
N VAL A 70 7.24 -0.72 3.18
CA VAL A 70 7.12 -2.16 2.90
C VAL A 70 7.58 -2.45 1.47
N LYS A 71 8.52 -3.38 1.29
CA LYS A 71 9.08 -3.73 -0.04
C LYS A 71 8.46 -4.95 -0.71
N ASP A 72 8.14 -5.98 0.07
CA ASP A 72 7.65 -7.27 -0.44
C ASP A 72 6.51 -7.78 0.45
N GLY A 73 5.50 -6.93 0.68
CA GLY A 73 4.33 -7.28 1.48
C GLY A 73 3.39 -8.20 0.70
N VAL A 74 2.63 -9.06 1.38
CA VAL A 74 1.68 -9.97 0.72
C VAL A 74 0.35 -9.27 0.47
N ALA A 75 -0.13 -9.29 -0.77
CA ALA A 75 -1.43 -8.77 -1.19
C ALA A 75 -2.38 -9.95 -1.51
N LYS A 76 -3.17 -10.35 -0.51
CA LYS A 76 -4.10 -11.48 -0.61
C LYS A 76 -5.42 -11.06 -1.25
N GLY A 77 -6.00 -11.94 -2.07
CA GLY A 77 -7.17 -11.61 -2.90
C GLY A 77 -6.82 -11.42 -4.37
N SER A 78 -5.50 -11.42 -4.66
CA SER A 78 -4.96 -11.68 -5.98
C SER A 78 -3.92 -12.81 -5.89
N VAL A 79 -3.81 -13.64 -6.94
CA VAL A 79 -2.91 -14.79 -6.96
C VAL A 79 -1.47 -14.28 -6.84
N ASP A 80 -0.66 -14.80 -5.91
CA ASP A 80 0.78 -14.52 -5.77
C ASP A 80 1.20 -13.04 -5.89
N SER A 81 0.40 -12.12 -5.36
CA SER A 81 0.64 -10.69 -5.53
C SER A 81 1.33 -10.07 -4.32
N ILE A 82 2.28 -9.19 -4.60
CA ILE A 82 2.96 -8.37 -3.60
C ILE A 82 2.40 -6.95 -3.59
N TYR A 83 2.62 -6.24 -2.48
CA TYR A 83 2.47 -4.79 -2.41
C TYR A 83 3.76 -4.11 -1.96
N ARG A 84 3.94 -2.88 -2.44
CA ARG A 84 4.94 -1.94 -1.95
C ARG A 84 4.27 -0.71 -1.40
N LEU A 85 4.80 -0.17 -0.32
CA LEU A 85 4.32 1.05 0.31
C LEU A 85 5.52 1.88 0.78
N GLY A 86 5.55 3.15 0.42
CA GLY A 86 6.46 4.15 0.98
C GLY A 86 5.71 5.13 1.88
N ILE A 87 6.38 5.62 2.91
CA ILE A 87 5.90 6.65 3.84
C ILE A 87 6.55 7.98 3.47
N ALA A 88 5.75 9.04 3.35
CA ALA A 88 6.19 10.37 2.96
C ALA A 88 5.81 11.43 4.01
N GLY A 89 6.54 12.55 3.97
CA GLY A 89 6.41 13.67 4.90
C GLY A 89 7.17 13.47 6.23
N GLU A 90 7.54 14.59 6.88
CA GLU A 90 8.37 14.58 8.08
C GLU A 90 7.69 13.86 9.26
N ASN A 91 6.36 13.96 9.34
CA ASN A 91 5.55 13.36 10.40
C ASN A 91 4.76 12.14 9.95
N ALA A 92 5.13 11.56 8.80
CA ALA A 92 4.41 10.46 8.16
C ALA A 92 2.94 10.84 7.88
N GLU A 93 2.76 11.89 7.10
CA GLU A 93 1.45 12.42 6.70
C GLU A 93 0.81 11.56 5.60
N GLU A 94 1.64 10.93 4.77
CA GLU A 94 1.23 10.31 3.52
C GLU A 94 1.83 8.90 3.36
N ILE A 95 1.07 8.06 2.66
CA ILE A 95 1.55 6.79 2.11
C ILE A 95 1.30 6.76 0.61
N ILE A 96 2.24 6.17 -0.12
CA ILE A 96 2.13 5.91 -1.56
C ILE A 96 2.57 4.49 -1.83
N GLY A 97 2.04 3.86 -2.87
CA GLY A 97 2.45 2.50 -3.19
C GLY A 97 1.68 1.90 -4.34
N TYR A 98 1.81 0.59 -4.46
CA TYR A 98 1.07 -0.19 -5.42
C TYR A 98 0.88 -1.64 -4.96
N ALA A 99 -0.18 -2.26 -5.45
CA ALA A 99 -0.47 -3.69 -5.31
C ALA A 99 -0.85 -4.26 -6.68
N GLY A 100 -0.39 -5.47 -6.99
CA GLY A 100 -0.72 -6.12 -8.27
C GLY A 100 -2.00 -6.95 -8.20
N TYR A 101 -2.71 -7.07 -9.34
CA TYR A 101 -3.54 -8.21 -9.65
C TYR A 101 -2.76 -9.20 -10.54
N ASN A 102 -2.44 -10.41 -10.07
CA ASN A 102 -1.89 -11.49 -10.92
C ASN A 102 -3.01 -12.48 -11.32
N PRO A 103 -2.94 -13.12 -12.51
CA PRO A 103 -1.91 -12.97 -13.55
C PRO A 103 -2.07 -11.69 -14.39
N LEU A 104 -1.03 -10.85 -14.42
CA LEU A 104 -1.01 -9.55 -15.13
C LEU A 104 -1.02 -9.69 -16.67
N PRO A 105 -1.77 -8.84 -17.38
CA PRO A 105 -1.20 -7.91 -18.36
C PRO A 105 -0.82 -6.60 -17.66
N ALA A 106 0.08 -5.82 -18.26
CA ALA A 106 0.72 -4.62 -17.67
C ALA A 106 -0.22 -3.46 -17.24
N GLY A 107 -1.55 -3.64 -17.30
CA GLY A 107 -2.57 -2.67 -16.85
C GLY A 107 -3.20 -2.98 -15.48
N ASP A 108 -2.89 -4.13 -14.88
CA ASP A 108 -3.59 -4.65 -13.70
C ASP A 108 -2.87 -4.37 -12.36
N VAL A 109 -2.03 -3.34 -12.31
CA VAL A 109 -1.45 -2.82 -11.07
C VAL A 109 -2.30 -1.67 -10.56
N LEU A 110 -2.75 -1.75 -9.30
CA LEU A 110 -3.34 -0.61 -8.60
C LEU A 110 -2.25 0.20 -7.92
N ASN A 111 -2.09 1.45 -8.33
CA ASN A 111 -1.38 2.44 -7.54
C ASN A 111 -2.29 2.88 -6.40
N PHE A 112 -1.72 3.31 -5.28
CA PHE A 112 -2.51 3.88 -4.21
C PHE A 112 -1.79 5.04 -3.51
N ILE A 113 -2.60 5.94 -2.97
CA ILE A 113 -2.19 7.03 -2.10
C ILE A 113 -3.14 7.11 -0.92
N GLY A 114 -2.63 7.48 0.25
CA GLY A 114 -3.45 7.73 1.43
C GLY A 114 -2.84 8.78 2.34
N THR A 115 -3.71 9.51 3.02
CA THR A 115 -3.38 10.50 4.06
C THR A 115 -4.01 10.06 5.38
N ARG A 116 -3.37 10.39 6.50
CA ARG A 116 -3.94 10.16 7.84
C ARG A 116 -5.07 11.13 8.18
#